data_AF-A0A7R9BB83-F1
#
_entry.id   AF-A0A7R9BB83-F1
#
_cell.length_a   1.000
_cell.length_b   1.000
_cell.length_c   1.000
_cell.angle_alpha   90.00
_cell.angle_beta   90.00
_cell.angle_gamma   90.00
#
_symmetry.space_group_name_H-M   'P 1'
#
loop_
_entity.id
_entity.type
_entity.pdbx_description
1 polymer ?
#
loop_
_entity_poly.entity_id
_entity_poly.type
_entity_poly.pdbx_seq_one_letter_code
_entity_poly.pdbx_strand_id
1 'polypeptide(L)'
;TTCILCSCRPQFNNSDSVLQKIGSLYSKREMTDVTLIVGNQEFPAHRLILSVSSEVFQVMLTNPHWVESQEKRVVLQESPACASVFEEFLQYFYTGRIRINPEVVVSILTLADKYNIKDLVKLCGDYMLVHIPHAAVNNHLVSWLQYTVQCRHFQVAQVGKRVPEVCPPRPLDTLA
;
A
#
# COMPACT_ATOMS: atom_id res chain seq x y z
N THR A 1 45.08 -37.24 9.80
CA THR A 1 44.32 -36.79 8.62
C THR A 1 42.86 -36.72 8.99
N THR A 2 42.43 -35.63 9.63
CA THR A 2 41.05 -35.47 10.09
C THR A 2 40.45 -34.31 9.33
N CYS A 3 39.53 -34.62 8.43
CA CYS A 3 38.88 -33.69 7.54
C CYS A 3 37.97 -32.77 8.37
N ILE A 4 38.43 -31.57 8.68
CA ILE A 4 37.57 -30.49 9.15
C ILE A 4 37.13 -29.71 7.89
N LEU A 5 35.83 -29.42 7.79
CA LEU A 5 35.19 -28.43 6.88
C LEU A 5 34.67 -28.93 5.50
N CYS A 6 33.44 -29.44 5.45
CA CYS A 6 32.32 -28.59 5.03
C CYS A 6 31.02 -29.11 5.65
N SER A 7 30.56 -28.47 6.72
CA SER A 7 29.18 -28.58 7.18
C SER A 7 28.28 -27.75 6.27
N CYS A 8 28.25 -28.10 4.99
CA CYS A 8 27.36 -27.53 4.00
C CYS A 8 25.93 -27.98 4.35
N ARG A 9 25.18 -27.23 5.17
CA ARG A 9 23.74 -27.46 5.36
C ARG A 9 22.98 -26.81 4.20
N PRO A 10 22.46 -27.56 3.22
CA PRO A 10 21.72 -26.94 2.12
C PRO A 10 20.42 -26.34 2.66
N GLN A 11 20.22 -25.05 2.41
CA GLN A 11 18.96 -24.35 2.66
C GLN A 11 18.21 -24.21 1.33
N PHE A 12 16.95 -24.62 1.31
CA PHE A 12 16.09 -24.51 0.14
C PHE A 12 15.08 -23.38 0.35
N ASN A 13 15.01 -22.44 -0.60
CA ASN A 13 14.03 -21.36 -0.57
C ASN A 13 12.80 -21.77 -1.37
N ASN A 14 11.66 -21.94 -0.69
CA ASN A 14 10.36 -22.21 -1.32
C ASN A 14 9.31 -21.15 -0.94
N SER A 15 9.76 -19.94 -0.62
CA SER A 15 8.89 -18.84 -0.15
C SER A 15 7.82 -18.48 -1.18
N ASP A 16 8.14 -18.53 -2.48
CA ASP A 16 7.18 -18.23 -3.55
C ASP A 16 5.99 -19.19 -3.56
N SER A 17 6.23 -20.49 -3.37
CA SER A 17 5.15 -21.48 -3.28
C SER A 17 4.26 -21.24 -2.06
N VAL A 18 4.86 -20.84 -0.93
CA VAL A 18 4.11 -20.50 0.29
C VAL A 18 3.25 -19.26 0.06
N LEU A 19 3.81 -18.20 -0.53
CA LEU A 19 3.07 -16.97 -0.85
C LEU A 19 1.94 -17.23 -1.85
N GLN A 20 2.15 -18.08 -2.86
CA GLN A 20 1.07 -18.48 -3.78
C GLN A 20 -0.08 -19.20 -3.07
N LYS A 21 0.23 -20.07 -2.10
CA LYS A 21 -0.79 -20.74 -1.29
C LYS A 21 -1.57 -19.75 -0.44
N ILE A 22 -0.90 -18.79 0.21
CA ILE A 22 -1.56 -17.71 0.96
C ILE A 22 -2.42 -16.85 0.04
N GLY A 23 -1.91 -16.48 -1.14
CA GLY A 23 -2.66 -15.77 -2.17
C GLY A 23 -3.93 -16.52 -2.61
N SER A 24 -3.87 -17.85 -2.69
CA SER A 24 -5.03 -18.66 -3.06
C SER A 24 -6.17 -18.61 -2.03
N LEU A 25 -5.86 -18.37 -0.75
CA LEU A 25 -6.88 -18.19 0.30
C LEU A 25 -7.78 -16.99 0.00
N TYR A 26 -7.18 -15.91 -0.51
CA TYR A 26 -7.93 -14.71 -0.89
C TYR A 26 -8.85 -14.98 -2.09
N SER A 27 -8.33 -15.63 -3.14
CA SER A 27 -9.11 -15.94 -4.36
C SER A 27 -10.27 -16.90 -4.08
N LYS A 28 -10.07 -17.88 -3.20
CA LYS A 28 -11.09 -18.88 -2.86
C LYS A 28 -12.03 -18.46 -1.73
N ARG A 29 -11.69 -17.40 -0.99
CA ARG A 29 -12.43 -16.93 0.20
C ARG A 29 -12.62 -18.03 1.26
N GLU A 30 -11.64 -18.92 1.39
CA GLU A 30 -11.65 -20.01 2.38
C GLU A 30 -11.11 -19.49 3.72
N MET A 31 -11.63 -20.01 4.84
CA MET A 31 -11.15 -19.69 6.21
C MET A 31 -11.19 -18.21 6.61
N THR A 32 -12.01 -17.39 5.94
CA THR A 32 -12.20 -15.98 6.31
C THR A 32 -12.94 -15.86 7.64
N ASP A 33 -12.42 -15.04 8.55
CA ASP A 33 -12.93 -14.85 9.92
C ASP A 33 -13.42 -13.41 10.16
N VAL A 34 -13.27 -12.52 9.18
CA VAL A 34 -13.80 -11.15 9.19
C VAL A 34 -14.25 -10.73 7.79
N THR A 35 -15.23 -9.83 7.71
CA THR A 35 -15.68 -9.20 6.47
C THR A 35 -15.56 -7.68 6.60
N LEU A 36 -14.77 -7.05 5.73
CA LEU A 36 -14.67 -5.60 5.67
C LEU A 36 -15.77 -5.06 4.77
N ILE A 37 -16.49 -4.04 5.22
CA ILE A 37 -17.54 -3.37 4.45
C ILE A 37 -17.02 -2.00 4.07
N VAL A 38 -16.90 -1.73 2.76
CA VAL A 38 -16.43 -0.44 2.24
C VAL A 38 -17.46 0.09 1.26
N GLY A 39 -18.15 1.16 1.65
CA GLY A 39 -19.33 1.62 0.93
C GLY A 39 -20.39 0.51 0.86
N ASN A 40 -20.71 0.06 -0.36
CA ASN A 40 -21.69 -1.00 -0.61
C ASN A 40 -21.06 -2.36 -0.95
N GLN A 41 -19.74 -2.49 -0.78
CA GLN A 41 -19.01 -3.70 -1.14
C GLN A 41 -18.55 -4.44 0.13
N GLU A 42 -18.54 -5.77 0.04
CA GLU A 42 -18.11 -6.66 1.13
C GLU A 42 -16.87 -7.46 0.73
N PHE A 43 -15.88 -7.47 1.62
CA PHE A 43 -14.58 -8.10 1.43
C PHE A 43 -14.29 -9.11 2.55
N PRO A 44 -14.61 -10.39 2.35
CA PRO A 44 -14.19 -11.47 3.24
C PRO A 44 -12.65 -11.53 3.31
N ALA A 45 -12.10 -11.55 4.51
CA ALA A 45 -10.67 -11.48 4.76
C ALA A 45 -10.27 -12.27 6.02
N HIS A 46 -8.96 -12.27 6.29
CA HIS A 46 -8.36 -12.97 7.41
C HIS A 46 -7.78 -11.96 8.40
N ARG A 47 -8.24 -11.97 9.65
CA ARG A 47 -7.76 -11.06 10.70
C ARG A 47 -6.26 -11.14 10.89
N LEU A 48 -5.70 -12.35 10.81
CA LEU A 48 -4.24 -12.58 10.88
C LEU A 48 -3.49 -11.81 9.79
N ILE A 49 -3.91 -11.95 8.54
CA ILE A 49 -3.23 -11.30 7.40
C ILE A 49 -3.37 -9.79 7.48
N LEU A 50 -4.56 -9.27 7.82
CA LEU A 50 -4.79 -7.84 8.02
C LEU A 50 -3.90 -7.27 9.13
N SER A 51 -3.80 -7.98 10.27
CA SER A 51 -3.02 -7.53 11.43
C SER A 51 -1.52 -7.55 11.18
N VAL A 52 -1.01 -8.51 10.41
CA VAL A 52 0.43 -8.56 10.05
C VAL A 52 0.77 -7.47 9.03
N SER A 53 -0.16 -7.13 8.15
CA SER A 53 0.08 -6.18 7.04
C SER A 53 -0.11 -4.71 7.44
N SER A 54 -0.84 -4.43 8.53
CA SER A 54 -1.19 -3.09 8.96
C SER A 54 -1.30 -3.00 10.48
N GLU A 55 -0.55 -2.07 11.07
CA GLU A 55 -0.62 -1.75 12.50
C GLU A 55 -2.01 -1.24 12.91
N VAL A 56 -2.68 -0.50 12.02
CA VAL A 56 -4.03 0.02 12.27
C VAL A 56 -5.03 -1.13 12.34
N PHE A 57 -5.00 -2.06 11.38
CA PHE A 57 -5.86 -3.24 11.43
C PHE A 57 -5.53 -4.14 12.62
N GLN A 58 -4.26 -4.26 12.99
CA GLN A 58 -3.85 -5.00 14.19
C GLN A 58 -4.50 -4.43 15.43
N VAL A 59 -4.37 -3.12 15.69
CA VAL A 59 -4.96 -2.47 16.86
C VAL A 59 -6.48 -2.60 16.85
N MET A 60 -7.12 -2.29 15.71
CA MET A 60 -8.57 -2.34 15.56
C MET A 60 -9.15 -3.75 15.79
N LEU A 61 -8.46 -4.80 15.31
CA LEU A 61 -8.98 -6.17 15.39
C LEU A 61 -8.54 -6.91 16.66
N THR A 62 -7.42 -6.57 17.30
CA THR A 62 -6.92 -7.33 18.45
C THR A 62 -7.26 -6.70 19.79
N ASN A 63 -7.57 -5.40 19.84
CA ASN A 63 -7.82 -4.72 21.09
C ASN A 63 -9.24 -5.02 21.60
N PRO A 64 -9.40 -5.72 22.75
CA PRO A 64 -10.70 -6.14 23.25
C PRO A 64 -11.63 -4.98 23.63
N HIS A 65 -11.10 -3.76 23.76
CA HIS A 65 -11.90 -2.57 24.05
C HIS A 65 -12.59 -1.98 22.81
N TRP A 66 -12.27 -2.48 21.61
CA TRP A 66 -12.87 -2.04 20.34
C TRP A 66 -13.98 -3.02 19.94
N VAL A 67 -15.11 -2.48 19.50
CA VAL A 67 -16.28 -3.27 19.09
C VAL A 67 -15.92 -4.16 17.89
N GLU A 68 -15.10 -3.64 16.99
CA GLU A 68 -14.57 -4.29 15.80
C GLU A 68 -13.76 -5.55 16.12
N SER A 69 -13.22 -5.67 17.34
CA SER A 69 -12.50 -6.88 17.78
C SER A 69 -13.41 -8.08 18.06
N GLN A 70 -14.70 -7.82 18.31
CA GLN A 70 -15.70 -8.87 18.59
C GLN A 70 -16.63 -9.09 17.40
N GLU A 71 -16.67 -8.15 16.45
CA GLU A 71 -17.54 -8.23 15.28
C GLU A 71 -16.91 -9.01 14.12
N LYS A 72 -17.75 -9.79 13.43
CA LYS A 72 -17.37 -10.48 12.19
C LYS A 72 -17.44 -9.56 10.96
N ARG A 73 -18.07 -8.40 11.08
CA ARG A 73 -18.27 -7.43 10.01
C ARG A 73 -17.76 -6.08 10.49
N VAL A 74 -16.79 -5.49 9.77
CA VAL A 74 -16.18 -4.22 10.14
C VAL A 74 -16.49 -3.20 9.05
N VAL A 75 -17.13 -2.09 9.41
CA VAL A 75 -17.47 -1.03 8.45
C VAL A 75 -16.33 -0.02 8.38
N LEU A 76 -15.74 0.15 7.20
CA LEU A 76 -14.69 1.11 6.92
C LEU A 76 -15.25 2.27 6.09
N GLN A 77 -15.10 3.48 6.62
CA GLN A 77 -15.54 4.71 5.96
C GLN A 77 -14.43 5.20 5.03
N GLU A 78 -14.61 4.99 3.73
CA GLU A 78 -13.68 5.44 2.68
C GLU A 78 -14.37 6.34 1.66
N SER A 79 -13.61 7.23 1.03
CA SER A 79 -14.11 8.01 -0.09
C SER A 79 -14.43 7.10 -1.29
N PRO A 80 -15.34 7.49 -2.20
CA PRO A 80 -15.66 6.68 -3.37
C PRO A 80 -14.45 6.30 -4.22
N ALA A 81 -13.47 7.20 -4.35
CA ALA A 81 -12.22 6.96 -5.08
C ALA A 81 -11.27 5.96 -4.38
N CYS A 82 -11.33 5.88 -3.05
CA CYS A 82 -10.59 4.87 -2.28
C CYS A 82 -11.32 3.52 -2.29
N ALA A 83 -12.65 3.54 -2.20
CA ALA A 83 -13.47 2.34 -2.29
C ALA A 83 -13.27 1.60 -3.63
N SER A 84 -13.14 2.35 -4.74
CA SER A 84 -12.93 1.74 -6.07
C SER A 84 -11.60 1.00 -6.23
N VAL A 85 -10.60 1.30 -5.40
CA VAL A 85 -9.27 0.66 -5.44
C VAL A 85 -9.04 -0.28 -4.25
N PHE A 86 -10.05 -0.45 -3.39
CA PHE A 86 -9.91 -1.18 -2.13
C PHE A 86 -9.65 -2.68 -2.35
N GLU A 87 -10.22 -3.27 -3.41
CA GLU A 87 -9.97 -4.67 -3.76
C GLU A 87 -8.49 -4.92 -4.08
N GLU A 88 -7.89 -4.08 -4.93
CA GLU A 88 -6.47 -4.19 -5.29
C GLU A 88 -5.57 -3.91 -4.09
N PHE A 89 -5.94 -2.92 -3.26
CA PHE A 89 -5.26 -2.62 -2.00
C PHE A 89 -5.30 -3.81 -1.03
N LEU A 90 -6.44 -4.49 -0.89
CA LEU A 90 -6.55 -5.66 -0.03
C LEU A 90 -5.81 -6.87 -0.62
N GLN A 91 -5.85 -7.07 -1.93
CA GLN A 91 -5.12 -8.15 -2.62
C GLN A 91 -3.60 -8.03 -2.42
N TYR A 92 -3.08 -6.80 -2.30
CA TYR A 92 -1.68 -6.56 -2.00
C TYR A 92 -1.22 -7.28 -0.70
N PHE A 93 -2.09 -7.41 0.30
CA PHE A 93 -1.72 -8.03 1.59
C PHE A 93 -1.46 -9.53 1.44
N TYR A 94 -2.08 -10.16 0.45
CA TYR A 94 -1.96 -11.60 0.22
C TYR A 94 -0.90 -11.94 -0.83
N THR A 95 -0.61 -11.01 -1.73
CA THR A 95 0.22 -11.30 -2.92
C THR A 95 1.50 -10.48 -2.99
N GLY A 96 1.59 -9.37 -2.24
CA GLY A 96 2.66 -8.38 -2.36
C GLY A 96 2.66 -7.65 -3.71
N ARG A 97 1.60 -7.78 -4.52
CA ARG A 97 1.51 -7.20 -5.87
C ARG A 97 0.38 -6.19 -5.92
N ILE A 98 0.64 -5.06 -6.56
CA ILE A 98 -0.35 -4.01 -6.79
C ILE A 98 -0.06 -3.32 -8.12
N ARG A 99 -1.11 -2.86 -8.80
CA ARG A 99 -0.98 -2.07 -10.02
C ARG A 99 -1.14 -0.60 -9.66
N ILE A 100 -0.15 0.20 -10.02
CA ILE A 100 -0.16 1.64 -9.79
C ILE A 100 -0.20 2.33 -11.13
N ASN A 101 -1.10 3.28 -11.28
CA ASN A 101 -1.19 4.17 -12.43
C ASN A 101 -1.45 5.61 -11.94
N PRO A 102 -1.31 6.64 -12.81
CA PRO A 102 -1.44 8.03 -12.38
C PRO A 102 -2.82 8.44 -11.85
N GLU A 103 -3.87 7.71 -12.22
CA GLU A 103 -5.25 7.97 -11.82
C GLU A 103 -5.54 7.42 -10.42
N VAL A 104 -5.02 6.23 -10.10
CA VAL A 104 -5.32 5.52 -8.83
C VAL A 104 -4.27 5.72 -7.75
N VAL A 105 -3.06 6.19 -8.09
CA VAL A 105 -1.92 6.27 -7.15
C VAL A 105 -2.25 7.08 -5.90
N VAL A 106 -3.03 8.17 -6.03
CA VAL A 106 -3.42 9.00 -4.88
C VAL A 106 -4.37 8.24 -3.96
N SER A 107 -5.35 7.52 -4.52
CA SER A 107 -6.27 6.69 -3.72
C SER A 107 -5.54 5.59 -2.98
N ILE A 108 -4.62 4.87 -3.65
CA ILE A 108 -3.82 3.80 -3.05
C ILE A 108 -2.91 4.37 -1.96
N LEU A 109 -2.25 5.50 -2.23
CA LEU A 109 -1.39 6.17 -1.25
C LEU A 109 -2.19 6.66 -0.04
N THR A 110 -3.42 7.15 -0.25
CA THR A 110 -4.33 7.55 0.84
C THR A 110 -4.67 6.38 1.74
N LEU A 111 -5.01 5.22 1.17
CA LEU A 111 -5.26 3.99 1.93
C LEU A 111 -3.98 3.52 2.65
N ALA A 112 -2.84 3.52 1.96
CA ALA A 112 -1.57 3.09 2.52
C ALA A 112 -1.15 3.93 3.73
N ASP A 113 -1.33 5.25 3.67
CA ASP A 113 -1.05 6.16 4.79
C ASP A 113 -2.06 5.95 5.93
N LYS A 114 -3.37 5.90 5.62
CA LYS A 114 -4.45 5.69 6.60
C LYS A 114 -4.29 4.39 7.39
N TYR A 115 -3.91 3.30 6.72
CA TYR A 115 -3.71 1.98 7.33
C TYR A 115 -2.24 1.72 7.71
N ASN A 116 -1.37 2.72 7.63
CA ASN A 116 0.05 2.66 8.03
C ASN A 116 0.86 1.51 7.37
N ILE A 117 0.76 1.40 6.05
CA ILE A 117 1.48 0.40 5.23
C ILE A 117 2.69 1.07 4.59
N LYS A 118 3.78 1.14 5.35
CA LYS A 118 4.99 1.91 5.01
C LYS A 118 5.59 1.54 3.65
N ASP A 119 5.63 0.24 3.33
CA ASP A 119 6.17 -0.24 2.06
C ASP A 119 5.36 0.28 0.87
N LEU A 120 4.03 0.29 1.00
CA LEU A 120 3.14 0.76 -0.05
C LEU A 120 3.15 2.29 -0.18
N VAL A 121 3.26 3.02 0.94
CA VAL A 121 3.49 4.48 0.94
C VAL A 121 4.75 4.82 0.15
N LYS A 122 5.85 4.10 0.41
CA LYS A 122 7.11 4.29 -0.31
C LYS A 122 6.96 3.99 -1.80
N LEU A 123 6.37 2.85 -2.16
CA LEU A 123 6.16 2.46 -3.56
C LEU A 123 5.35 3.50 -4.33
N CYS A 124 4.27 4.02 -3.75
CA CYS A 124 3.46 5.07 -4.38
C CYS A 124 4.24 6.39 -4.50
N GLY A 125 5.00 6.76 -3.47
CA GLY A 125 5.85 7.95 -3.49
C GLY A 125 6.93 7.88 -4.57
N ASP A 126 7.66 6.76 -4.65
CA ASP A 126 8.68 6.52 -5.66
C ASP A 126 8.08 6.55 -7.07
N TYR A 127 6.90 5.96 -7.27
CA TYR A 127 6.15 6.04 -8.52
C TYR A 127 5.78 7.49 -8.88
N MET A 128 5.21 8.24 -7.94
CA MET A 128 4.82 9.64 -8.19
C MET A 128 6.02 10.49 -8.60
N LEU A 129 7.17 10.35 -7.95
CA LEU A 129 8.39 11.11 -8.27
C LEU A 129 8.86 10.89 -9.71
N VAL A 130 8.81 9.66 -10.21
CA VAL A 130 9.20 9.33 -11.60
C VAL A 130 8.18 9.87 -12.61
N HIS A 131 6.91 9.96 -12.23
CA HIS A 131 5.80 10.29 -13.14
C HIS A 131 5.29 11.74 -13.03
N ILE A 132 5.98 12.63 -12.30
CA ILE A 132 5.62 14.06 -12.16
C ILE A 132 5.38 14.75 -13.53
N PRO A 133 6.25 14.62 -14.56
CA PRO A 133 6.05 15.30 -15.83
C PRO A 133 4.77 14.82 -16.54
N HIS A 134 4.48 13.52 -16.45
CA HIS A 134 3.28 12.94 -17.05
C HIS A 134 2.01 13.37 -16.30
N ALA A 135 2.06 13.44 -14.97
CA ALA A 135 0.95 13.95 -14.17
C ALA A 135 0.66 15.44 -14.43
N ALA A 136 1.70 16.23 -14.77
CA ALA A 136 1.57 17.64 -15.09
C ALA A 136 0.77 17.87 -16.36
N VAL A 137 1.06 17.08 -17.39
CA VAL A 137 0.42 17.18 -18.70
C VAL A 137 -1.03 16.67 -18.67
N ASN A 138 -1.34 15.69 -17.81
CA ASN A 138 -2.67 15.09 -17.72
C ASN A 138 -3.56 15.68 -16.62
N ASN A 139 -3.23 16.87 -16.08
CA ASN A 139 -3.99 17.55 -15.03
C ASN A 139 -4.17 16.75 -13.72
N HIS A 140 -3.33 15.72 -13.49
CA HIS A 140 -3.35 14.91 -12.27
C HIS A 140 -2.55 15.57 -11.13
N LEU A 141 -1.68 16.54 -11.44
CA LEU A 141 -0.88 17.24 -10.42
C LEU A 141 -1.71 17.94 -9.36
N VAL A 142 -2.88 18.49 -9.69
CA VAL A 142 -3.73 19.17 -8.71
C VAL A 142 -4.18 18.19 -7.63
N SER A 143 -4.62 16.99 -8.03
CA SER A 143 -5.00 15.92 -7.08
C SER A 143 -3.80 15.46 -6.24
N TRP A 144 -2.63 15.30 -6.87
CA TRP A 144 -1.41 14.89 -6.19
C TRP A 144 -0.94 15.93 -5.16
N LEU A 145 -1.01 17.23 -5.49
CA LEU A 145 -0.69 18.33 -4.59
C LEU A 145 -1.74 18.49 -3.48
N GLN A 146 -3.02 18.37 -3.81
CA GLN A 146 -4.10 18.38 -2.81
C GLN A 146 -3.90 17.30 -1.76
N TYR A 147 -3.52 16.09 -2.16
CA TYR A 147 -3.15 15.03 -1.22
C TYR A 147 -2.03 15.46 -0.26
N THR A 148 -0.95 16.07 -0.77
CA THR A 148 0.16 16.56 0.09
C THR A 148 -0.24 17.66 1.07
N VAL A 149 -1.26 18.47 0.72
CA VAL A 149 -1.77 19.55 1.58
C VAL A 149 -2.82 19.03 2.58
N GLN A 150 -3.58 18.00 2.21
CA GLN A 150 -4.65 17.42 3.00
C GLN A 150 -4.15 16.40 4.02
N CYS A 151 -3.05 15.70 3.74
CA CYS A 151 -2.34 14.84 4.70
C CYS A 151 -1.47 15.68 5.64
N ARG A 152 -2.07 16.28 6.68
CA ARG A 152 -1.36 16.85 7.85
C ARG A 152 -0.68 15.77 8.73
N HIS A 153 -0.13 14.70 8.15
CA HIS A 153 0.64 13.66 8.85
C HIS A 153 2.01 13.42 8.18
N PHE A 154 3.05 13.38 9.01
CA PHE A 154 4.42 13.84 8.76
C PHE A 154 5.34 12.91 7.93
N GLN A 155 4.84 11.80 7.36
CA GLN A 155 5.72 10.79 6.72
C GLN A 155 5.90 10.96 5.21
N VAL A 156 4.88 11.45 4.47
CA VAL A 156 5.01 11.71 3.02
C VAL A 156 5.86 12.95 2.73
N ALA A 157 5.90 13.92 3.66
CA ALA A 157 6.79 15.08 3.60
C ALA A 157 8.29 14.70 3.55
N GLN A 158 8.66 13.49 3.98
CA GLN A 158 10.04 13.01 3.89
C GLN A 158 10.42 12.47 2.50
N VAL A 159 9.43 12.02 1.70
CA VAL A 159 9.66 11.58 0.32
C VAL A 159 9.93 12.80 -0.57
N GLY A 160 9.23 13.91 -0.34
CA GLY A 160 9.51 15.20 -1.00
C GLY A 160 10.88 15.82 -0.69
N LYS A 161 11.57 15.38 0.38
CA LYS A 161 12.95 15.80 0.70
C LYS A 161 14.03 15.05 -0.09
N ARG A 162 13.66 14.04 -0.88
CA ARG A 162 14.56 13.27 -1.76
C ARG A 162 14.37 13.59 -3.24
N VAL A 163 13.74 14.71 -3.56
CA VAL A 163 13.77 15.27 -4.92
C VAL A 163 15.18 15.86 -5.11
N PRO A 164 16.05 15.30 -5.99
CA PRO A 164 17.22 16.06 -6.42
C PRO A 164 16.70 17.33 -7.08
N GLU A 165 17.24 18.48 -6.66
CA GLU A 165 16.84 19.81 -7.16
C GLU A 165 16.47 19.75 -8.63
N VAL A 166 15.19 20.01 -8.92
CA VAL A 166 14.71 20.17 -10.28
C VAL A 166 15.57 21.25 -10.92
N CYS A 167 16.24 20.89 -12.02
CA CYS A 167 17.18 21.76 -12.71
C CYS A 167 16.59 23.18 -12.87
N PRO A 168 17.38 24.24 -12.62
CA PRO A 168 16.89 25.60 -12.81
C PRO A 168 16.43 25.79 -14.26
N PRO A 169 15.36 26.57 -14.49
CA PRO A 169 14.89 26.85 -15.84
C PRO A 169 16.04 27.46 -16.65
N ARG A 170 16.24 26.94 -17.86
CA ARG A 170 17.19 27.52 -18.82
C ARG A 170 16.83 29.01 -19.01
N PRO A 171 17.83 29.92 -19.00
CA PRO A 171 17.57 31.32 -19.28
C PRO A 171 16.92 31.43 -20.65
N LEU A 172 15.84 32.21 -20.73
CA LEU A 172 15.25 32.63 -22.00
C LEU A 172 16.36 33.37 -22.76
N ASP A 173 16.87 32.74 -23.83
CA ASP A 173 17.78 33.38 -24.75
C ASP A 173 17.14 34.67 -25.24
N THR A 174 17.72 35.78 -24.78
CA THR A 174 17.37 37.12 -25.20
C THR A 174 18.07 37.35 -26.52
N LEU A 175 17.43 37.11 -27.65
CA LEU A 175 17.96 37.54 -28.96
C LEU A 175 16.84 37.95 -29.93
N ALA A 176 16.94 39.23 -30.30
CA ALA A 176 16.36 39.98 -31.43
C ALA A 176 14.88 40.36 -31.36
#